data_AF-A0A520HL09-F1
#
_entry.id   AF-A0A520HL09-F1
#
_cell.length_a   1.000
_cell.length_b   1.000
_cell.length_c   1.000
_cell.angle_alpha   90.00
_cell.angle_beta   90.00
_cell.angle_gamma   90.00
#
_symmetry.space_group_name_H-M   'P 1'
#
loop_
_entity.id
_entity.type
_entity.pdbx_description
1 polymer ?
#
loop_
_entity_poly.entity_id
_entity_poly.type
_entity_poly.pdbx_seq_one_letter_code
_entity_poly.pdbx_strand_id
1 'polypeptide(L)'
;MMAADASAGPLDAAHLCLCAGLPSDGILMSDWDATYDGVAAALGGLDLEMPFAKFMNSAALMPALSGGAIEESLIDDKVKRILRVIFRFGFYDRIQKDSSIQLDDAANAKVALDVARGGIVLLKNDKNILPLSSNIKSIALFGPNVNNNPAGGGSSYTVPYHYVSLLKGIEMMYPGVKINYVNDRFTSLEDRAANAVFFTAKGDRTPGVIATYFNNKELQGEPVATQTEKVINNIWSGKPGVAGLGAENYSIRYTGIIRPEQTGNYKISVKGDDGFRLFINGENVIEEWHDQAPKLKFTIMQLEAGKEYPFKLEYYQNGGGAQISMAYFIEKIAFTDAEKAAAAADIAIVTAGFDNSSEGEGADRSFELPEYQDTFINAIAKANPNTIVVLNAGGNVAMTKWLPNVKA
;
A
#
# COMPACT_ATOMS: atom_id res chain seq x y z
N MET A 1 -41.77 -21.63 -3.97
CA MET A 1 -41.64 -21.69 -2.51
C MET A 1 -41.29 -23.14 -2.16
N MET A 2 -40.01 -23.49 -2.29
CA MET A 2 -39.50 -24.80 -1.89
C MET A 2 -39.15 -24.71 -0.42
N ALA A 3 -39.73 -25.58 0.40
CA ALA A 3 -39.44 -25.65 1.81
C ALA A 3 -37.98 -26.11 1.98
N ALA A 4 -37.18 -25.32 2.67
CA ALA A 4 -35.89 -25.75 3.16
C ALA A 4 -36.13 -26.86 4.19
N ASP A 5 -35.53 -28.03 3.97
CA ASP A 5 -35.51 -29.10 4.94
C ASP A 5 -34.68 -28.66 6.16
N ALA A 6 -35.34 -28.60 7.31
CA ALA A 6 -34.74 -28.13 8.56
C ALA A 6 -33.90 -29.21 9.27
N SER A 7 -33.68 -30.38 8.65
CA SER A 7 -32.80 -31.43 9.19
C SER A 7 -31.32 -31.28 8.79
N ALA A 8 -30.99 -30.34 7.90
CA ALA A 8 -29.60 -30.06 7.54
C ALA A 8 -28.90 -29.30 8.67
N GLY A 9 -27.88 -29.92 9.28
CA GLY A 9 -27.03 -29.24 10.26
C GLY A 9 -26.31 -28.03 9.65
N PRO A 10 -25.76 -27.11 10.47
CA PRO A 10 -25.14 -25.86 10.02
C PRO A 10 -23.95 -26.02 9.05
N LEU A 11 -23.46 -27.24 8.83
CA LEU A 11 -22.37 -27.59 7.90
C LEU A 11 -22.81 -27.76 6.43
N ASP A 12 -24.11 -27.79 6.13
CA ASP A 12 -24.60 -28.08 4.77
C ASP A 12 -24.72 -26.83 3.86
N ALA A 13 -24.78 -25.63 4.45
CA ALA A 13 -25.16 -24.41 3.71
C ALA A 13 -24.14 -23.97 2.62
N ALA A 14 -22.83 -24.15 2.85
CA ALA A 14 -21.80 -23.81 1.86
C ALA A 14 -21.77 -24.80 0.68
N HIS A 15 -21.98 -26.09 0.97
CA HIS A 15 -22.09 -27.14 -0.04
C HIS A 15 -23.36 -26.94 -0.88
N LEU A 16 -24.49 -26.57 -0.24
CA LEU A 16 -25.77 -26.29 -0.90
C LEU A 16 -25.68 -25.11 -1.90
N CYS A 17 -25.02 -23.99 -1.60
CA CYS A 17 -25.01 -22.85 -2.54
C CYS A 17 -24.13 -23.07 -3.78
N LEU A 18 -22.98 -23.72 -3.64
CA LEU A 18 -22.06 -23.97 -4.77
C LEU A 18 -22.41 -25.25 -5.53
N CYS A 19 -22.91 -26.28 -4.87
CA CYS A 19 -23.20 -27.59 -5.49
C CYS A 19 -24.70 -27.81 -5.77
N ALA A 20 -25.64 -27.15 -5.08
CA ALA A 20 -27.08 -27.39 -5.28
C ALA A 20 -27.74 -26.48 -6.33
N GLY A 21 -26.96 -25.75 -7.14
CA GLY A 21 -27.51 -24.90 -8.21
C GLY A 21 -26.60 -24.68 -9.42
N LEU A 22 -25.32 -25.02 -9.35
CA LEU A 22 -24.36 -24.86 -10.45
C LEU A 22 -23.53 -26.14 -10.55
N PRO A 23 -23.48 -26.83 -11.71
CA PRO A 23 -22.52 -27.90 -11.93
C PRO A 23 -21.12 -27.28 -11.97
N SER A 24 -20.40 -27.27 -10.85
CA SER A 24 -19.02 -26.79 -10.83
C SER A 24 -18.06 -27.97 -11.03
N ASP A 25 -17.60 -28.11 -12.28
CA ASP A 25 -16.47 -28.97 -12.64
C ASP A 25 -15.10 -28.39 -12.20
N GLY A 26 -15.11 -27.32 -11.40
CA GLY A 26 -13.94 -26.57 -10.97
C GLY A 26 -13.37 -27.05 -9.63
N ILE A 27 -12.44 -26.25 -9.11
CA ILE A 27 -11.85 -26.41 -7.78
C ILE A 27 -12.25 -25.23 -6.91
N LEU A 28 -12.60 -25.48 -5.65
CA LEU A 28 -12.69 -24.47 -4.61
C LEU A 28 -11.36 -24.47 -3.85
N MET A 29 -10.59 -23.39 -3.99
CA MET A 29 -9.38 -23.17 -3.20
C MET A 29 -9.60 -22.08 -2.16
N SER A 30 -8.86 -22.14 -1.06
CA SER A 30 -8.92 -21.08 -0.05
C SER A 30 -8.17 -19.87 -0.59
N ASP A 31 -8.52 -18.69 -0.07
CA ASP A 31 -7.56 -17.59 -0.07
C ASP A 31 -6.34 -17.96 0.80
N TRP A 32 -5.26 -17.21 0.70
CA TRP A 32 -4.04 -17.42 1.48
C TRP A 32 -4.35 -17.38 2.98
N ASP A 33 -3.99 -18.45 3.70
CA ASP A 33 -4.17 -18.58 5.15
C ASP A 33 -5.62 -18.50 5.65
N ALA A 34 -6.61 -18.59 4.76
CA ALA A 34 -8.04 -18.51 5.08
C ALA A 34 -8.66 -19.87 5.49
N THR A 35 -7.83 -20.84 5.87
CA THR A 35 -8.28 -22.14 6.42
C THR A 35 -7.98 -22.16 7.92
N TYR A 36 -8.95 -22.62 8.72
CA TYR A 36 -8.84 -22.58 10.18
C TYR A 36 -9.04 -23.95 10.86
N ASP A 37 -9.62 -24.92 10.15
CA ASP A 37 -9.83 -26.29 10.60
C ASP A 37 -9.87 -27.24 9.40
N GLY A 38 -9.08 -28.31 9.44
CA GLY A 38 -8.95 -29.22 8.30
C GLY A 38 -10.18 -30.08 8.03
N VAL A 39 -10.81 -30.59 9.09
CA VAL A 39 -11.97 -31.50 8.97
C VAL A 39 -13.21 -30.71 8.55
N ALA A 40 -13.46 -29.57 9.19
CA ALA A 40 -14.56 -28.68 8.84
C ALA A 40 -14.40 -28.12 7.42
N ALA A 41 -13.18 -27.76 7.00
CA ALA A 41 -12.94 -27.32 5.63
C ALA A 41 -13.18 -28.44 4.61
N ALA A 42 -12.72 -29.67 4.89
CA ALA A 42 -12.98 -30.82 4.05
C ALA A 42 -14.49 -31.08 3.90
N LEU A 43 -15.23 -31.12 5.01
CA LEU A 43 -16.69 -31.29 4.99
C LEU A 43 -17.39 -30.12 4.29
N GLY A 44 -16.90 -28.90 4.49
CA GLY A 44 -17.45 -27.66 3.92
C GLY A 44 -17.22 -27.49 2.41
N GLY A 45 -16.52 -28.42 1.76
CA GLY A 45 -16.34 -28.42 0.31
C GLY A 45 -15.05 -27.78 -0.20
N LEU A 46 -14.12 -27.37 0.68
CA LEU A 46 -12.81 -26.88 0.26
C LEU A 46 -12.01 -28.01 -0.39
N ASP A 47 -11.51 -27.80 -1.61
CA ASP A 47 -10.72 -28.81 -2.34
C ASP A 47 -9.22 -28.64 -2.08
N LEU A 48 -8.74 -27.40 -2.05
CA LEU A 48 -7.32 -27.05 -1.95
C LEU A 48 -7.08 -25.92 -0.93
N GLU A 49 -6.28 -26.19 0.09
CA GLU A 49 -5.78 -25.17 1.01
C GLU A 49 -4.56 -24.45 0.43
N MET A 50 -4.58 -23.11 0.49
CA MET A 50 -3.51 -22.22 0.02
C MET A 50 -2.91 -21.44 1.21
N PRO A 51 -1.59 -21.12 1.18
CA PRO A 51 -0.60 -21.53 0.19
C PRO A 51 -0.16 -22.99 0.26
N PHE A 52 -0.28 -23.59 1.44
CA PHE A 52 0.17 -24.93 1.73
C PHE A 52 -0.76 -25.59 2.74
N ALA A 53 -0.75 -26.92 2.79
CA ALA A 53 -1.64 -27.72 3.62
C ALA A 53 -1.32 -27.63 5.12
N LYS A 54 -1.63 -26.51 5.77
CA LYS A 54 -1.43 -26.30 7.20
C LYS A 54 -2.50 -27.00 8.04
N PHE A 55 -3.74 -27.05 7.55
CA PHE A 55 -4.87 -27.68 8.24
C PHE A 55 -5.42 -28.89 7.49
N MET A 56 -5.53 -28.85 6.16
CA MET A 56 -5.96 -29.96 5.31
C MET A 56 -4.79 -30.90 4.96
N ASN A 57 -4.09 -31.39 5.97
CA ASN A 57 -2.99 -32.35 5.82
C ASN A 57 -3.32 -33.72 6.43
N SER A 58 -2.46 -34.69 6.17
CA SER A 58 -2.61 -36.07 6.64
C SER A 58 -2.67 -36.16 8.17
N ALA A 59 -1.92 -35.34 8.90
CA ALA A 59 -1.91 -35.38 10.37
C ALA A 59 -3.27 -34.97 10.96
N ALA A 60 -3.98 -34.04 10.31
CA ALA A 60 -5.32 -33.62 10.71
C ALA A 60 -6.44 -34.55 10.20
N LEU A 61 -6.35 -35.01 8.94
CA LEU A 61 -7.44 -35.73 8.27
C LEU A 61 -7.43 -37.24 8.51
N MET A 62 -6.27 -37.87 8.71
CA MET A 62 -6.19 -39.34 8.92
C MET A 62 -6.88 -39.80 10.22
N PRO A 63 -6.79 -39.08 11.36
CA PRO A 63 -7.58 -39.40 12.54
C PRO A 63 -9.09 -39.30 12.28
N ALA A 64 -9.54 -38.31 11.51
CA ALA A 64 -10.95 -38.12 11.16
C ALA A 64 -11.47 -39.24 10.24
N LEU A 65 -10.66 -39.68 9.28
CA LEU A 65 -10.94 -40.87 8.45
C LEU A 65 -11.03 -42.13 9.30
N SER A 66 -10.01 -42.40 10.13
CA SER A 66 -9.94 -43.61 10.96
C SER A 66 -11.07 -43.67 12.00
N GLY A 67 -11.51 -42.51 12.48
CA GLY A 67 -12.61 -42.38 13.45
C GLY A 67 -14.01 -42.32 12.82
N GLY A 68 -14.13 -42.33 11.49
CA GLY A 68 -15.41 -42.25 10.77
C GLY A 68 -16.09 -40.88 10.79
N ALA A 69 -15.35 -39.81 11.11
CA ALA A 69 -15.87 -38.44 11.06
C ALA A 69 -15.94 -37.90 9.61
N ILE A 70 -15.13 -38.45 8.71
CA ILE A 70 -15.17 -38.20 7.27
C ILE A 70 -14.96 -39.53 6.52
N GLU A 71 -15.54 -39.66 5.34
CA GLU A 71 -15.40 -40.84 4.47
C GLU A 71 -14.26 -40.67 3.48
N GLU A 72 -13.60 -41.76 3.07
CA GLU A 72 -12.57 -41.72 2.03
C GLU A 72 -13.10 -41.15 0.70
N SER A 73 -14.37 -41.44 0.38
CA SER A 73 -15.04 -40.91 -0.81
C SER A 73 -15.09 -39.37 -0.85
N LEU A 74 -15.10 -38.70 0.32
CA LEU A 74 -15.04 -37.24 0.40
C LEU A 74 -13.68 -36.71 -0.09
N ILE A 75 -12.59 -37.38 0.32
CA ILE A 75 -11.24 -37.00 -0.10
C ILE A 75 -11.03 -37.32 -1.57
N ASP A 76 -11.51 -38.48 -2.02
CA ASP A 76 -11.49 -38.89 -3.42
C ASP A 76 -12.17 -37.88 -4.34
N ASP A 77 -13.33 -37.35 -3.95
CA ASP A 77 -14.05 -36.36 -4.77
C ASP A 77 -13.22 -35.08 -4.95
N LYS A 78 -12.59 -34.59 -3.88
CA LYS A 78 -11.72 -33.41 -3.90
C LYS A 78 -10.50 -33.62 -4.79
N VAL A 79 -9.82 -34.75 -4.61
CA VAL A 79 -8.66 -35.12 -5.44
C VAL A 79 -9.06 -35.26 -6.90
N LYS A 80 -10.22 -35.86 -7.20
CA LYS A 80 -10.75 -35.96 -8.56
C LYS A 80 -10.99 -34.59 -9.19
N ARG A 81 -11.50 -33.61 -8.45
CA ARG A 81 -11.69 -32.22 -8.95
C ARG A 81 -10.35 -31.55 -9.29
N ILE A 82 -9.35 -31.69 -8.43
CA ILE A 82 -8.00 -31.18 -8.67
C ILE A 82 -7.38 -31.84 -9.91
N LEU A 83 -7.41 -33.18 -9.97
CA LEU A 83 -6.89 -33.93 -11.11
C LEU A 83 -7.63 -33.58 -12.40
N ARG A 84 -8.95 -33.42 -12.36
CA ARG A 84 -9.74 -32.99 -13.54
C ARG A 84 -9.21 -31.70 -14.12
N VAL A 85 -8.91 -30.70 -13.30
CA VAL A 85 -8.33 -29.42 -13.76
C VAL A 85 -6.92 -29.64 -14.33
N ILE A 86 -6.08 -30.42 -13.65
CA ILE A 86 -4.73 -30.76 -14.14
C ILE A 86 -4.78 -31.39 -15.53
N PHE A 87 -5.64 -32.39 -15.75
CA PHE A 87 -5.79 -33.04 -17.05
C PHE A 87 -6.46 -32.13 -18.08
N ARG A 88 -7.49 -31.37 -17.71
CA ARG A 88 -8.22 -30.46 -18.60
C ARG A 88 -7.32 -29.41 -19.24
N PHE A 89 -6.35 -28.89 -18.49
CA PHE A 89 -5.37 -27.90 -18.99
C PHE A 89 -4.05 -28.55 -19.47
N GLY A 90 -3.97 -29.88 -19.48
CA GLY A 90 -2.79 -30.64 -19.93
C GLY A 90 -1.56 -30.45 -19.05
N PHE A 91 -1.73 -30.10 -17.77
CA PHE A 91 -0.61 -29.92 -16.82
C PHE A 91 0.12 -31.22 -16.50
N TYR A 92 -0.50 -32.36 -16.76
CA TYR A 92 0.08 -33.68 -16.53
C TYR A 92 1.15 -34.07 -17.57
N ASP A 93 0.90 -33.77 -18.85
CA ASP A 93 1.63 -34.37 -19.97
C ASP A 93 2.10 -33.35 -21.04
N ARG A 94 1.77 -32.06 -20.88
CA ARG A 94 2.22 -30.99 -21.78
C ARG A 94 3.21 -30.05 -21.09
N ILE A 95 4.25 -29.64 -21.82
CA ILE A 95 5.11 -28.52 -21.41
C ILE A 95 4.26 -27.23 -21.47
N GLN A 96 4.10 -26.56 -20.33
CA GLN A 96 3.22 -25.39 -20.24
C GLN A 96 3.82 -24.12 -20.83
N LYS A 97 5.14 -23.95 -20.69
CA LYS A 97 5.81 -22.76 -21.20
C LYS A 97 5.96 -22.85 -22.72
N ASP A 98 5.16 -22.06 -23.43
CA ASP A 98 5.40 -21.81 -24.85
C ASP A 98 6.42 -20.68 -25.01
N SER A 99 7.67 -21.06 -25.31
CA SER A 99 8.77 -20.08 -25.48
C SER A 99 8.68 -19.30 -26.79
N SER A 100 7.74 -19.61 -27.68
CA SER A 100 7.50 -18.83 -28.91
C SER A 100 6.70 -17.56 -28.64
N ILE A 101 5.98 -17.50 -27.51
CA ILE A 101 5.22 -16.32 -27.10
C ILE A 101 6.17 -15.35 -26.41
N GLN A 102 6.35 -14.18 -27.01
CA GLN A 102 7.13 -13.11 -26.41
C GLN A 102 6.37 -12.53 -25.21
N LEU A 103 7.10 -12.32 -24.11
CA LEU A 103 6.54 -11.73 -22.90
C LEU A 103 6.25 -10.24 -23.07
N ASP A 104 7.23 -9.50 -23.63
CA ASP A 104 7.07 -8.10 -23.99
C ASP A 104 6.67 -7.99 -25.47
N ASP A 105 5.36 -7.97 -25.72
CA ASP A 105 4.77 -8.00 -27.06
C ASP A 105 3.97 -6.73 -27.37
N ALA A 106 4.15 -6.19 -28.58
CA ALA A 106 3.51 -4.94 -28.99
C ALA A 106 1.98 -5.03 -29.12
N ALA A 107 1.43 -6.20 -29.45
CA ALA A 107 -0.02 -6.40 -29.49
C ALA A 107 -0.61 -6.39 -28.07
N ASN A 108 0.08 -6.99 -27.09
CA ASN A 108 -0.30 -6.91 -25.68
C ASN A 108 -0.26 -5.45 -25.18
N ALA A 109 0.80 -4.70 -25.50
CA ALA A 109 0.91 -3.28 -25.16
C ALA A 109 -0.24 -2.45 -25.78
N LYS A 110 -0.65 -2.78 -27.01
CA LYS A 110 -1.81 -2.16 -27.65
C LYS A 110 -3.12 -2.48 -26.93
N VAL A 111 -3.36 -3.73 -26.54
CA VAL A 111 -4.55 -4.12 -25.77
C VAL A 111 -4.60 -3.36 -24.45
N ALA A 112 -3.48 -3.28 -23.72
CA ALA A 112 -3.40 -2.52 -22.48
C ALA A 112 -3.73 -1.03 -22.68
N LEU A 113 -3.21 -0.41 -23.75
CA LEU A 113 -3.52 0.98 -24.10
C LEU A 113 -5.01 1.19 -24.45
N ASP A 114 -5.60 0.27 -25.21
CA ASP A 114 -7.01 0.35 -25.60
C ASP A 114 -7.94 0.17 -24.38
N VAL A 115 -7.60 -0.74 -23.46
CA VAL A 115 -8.31 -0.89 -22.16
C VAL A 115 -8.19 0.38 -21.32
N ALA A 116 -6.99 0.94 -21.19
CA ALA A 116 -6.77 2.18 -20.44
C ALA A 116 -7.60 3.34 -21.03
N ARG A 117 -7.64 3.48 -22.36
CA ARG A 117 -8.46 4.50 -23.04
C ARG A 117 -9.95 4.29 -22.83
N GLY A 118 -10.42 3.04 -22.83
CA GLY A 118 -11.81 2.70 -22.57
C GLY A 118 -12.24 2.90 -21.11
N GLY A 119 -11.29 2.90 -20.17
CA GLY A 119 -11.55 3.07 -18.74
C GLY A 119 -11.52 4.51 -18.22
N ILE A 120 -11.02 5.48 -19.00
CA ILE A 120 -10.97 6.89 -18.57
C ILE A 120 -12.37 7.50 -18.55
N VAL A 121 -12.73 8.15 -17.45
CA VAL A 121 -14.00 8.86 -17.28
C VAL A 121 -13.75 10.35 -17.17
N LEU A 122 -14.36 11.14 -18.06
CA LEU A 122 -14.36 12.60 -17.98
C LEU A 122 -15.45 13.07 -17.01
N LEU A 123 -15.04 13.54 -15.83
CA LEU A 123 -15.97 13.95 -14.76
C LEU A 123 -16.46 15.40 -14.91
N LYS A 124 -15.59 16.30 -15.39
CA LYS A 124 -15.88 17.72 -15.56
C LYS A 124 -15.17 18.26 -16.80
N ASN A 125 -15.80 19.20 -17.51
CA ASN A 125 -15.20 19.91 -18.63
C ASN A 125 -15.85 21.29 -18.83
N ASP A 126 -15.43 22.25 -18.03
CA ASP A 126 -15.93 23.62 -18.11
C ASP A 126 -15.32 24.35 -19.31
N LYS A 127 -16.18 25.08 -20.05
CA LYS A 127 -15.79 25.93 -21.18
C LYS A 127 -14.99 25.19 -22.28
N ASN A 128 -15.19 23.88 -22.41
CA ASN A 128 -14.52 23.05 -23.42
C ASN A 128 -12.99 23.19 -23.38
N ILE A 129 -12.39 23.21 -22.19
CA ILE A 129 -10.93 23.22 -22.04
C ILE A 129 -10.30 21.93 -22.58
N LEU A 130 -11.05 20.82 -22.55
CA LEU A 130 -10.72 19.56 -23.20
C LEU A 130 -11.59 19.33 -24.45
N PRO A 131 -11.03 18.77 -25.54
CA PRO A 131 -9.61 18.44 -25.73
C PRO A 131 -8.73 19.70 -25.78
N LEU A 132 -7.46 19.57 -25.38
CA LEU A 132 -6.55 20.71 -25.36
C LEU A 132 -6.42 21.36 -26.74
N SER A 133 -6.49 22.69 -26.77
CA SER A 133 -6.37 23.46 -28.02
C SER A 133 -4.97 23.32 -28.63
N SER A 134 -4.89 23.22 -29.95
CA SER A 134 -3.62 23.26 -30.69
C SER A 134 -2.86 24.59 -30.57
N ASN A 135 -3.52 25.63 -30.03
CA ASN A 135 -2.94 26.97 -29.91
C ASN A 135 -2.15 27.18 -28.62
N ILE A 136 -2.23 26.27 -27.65
CA ILE A 136 -1.43 26.36 -26.41
C ILE A 136 0.06 26.33 -26.75
N LYS A 137 0.85 27.10 -26.01
CA LYS A 137 2.30 27.21 -26.16
C LYS A 137 3.04 26.62 -24.97
N SER A 138 2.35 26.47 -23.84
CA SER A 138 2.95 25.97 -22.61
C SER A 138 1.97 25.17 -21.75
N ILE A 139 2.48 24.08 -21.16
CA ILE A 139 1.78 23.26 -20.18
C ILE A 139 2.69 23.13 -18.96
N ALA A 140 2.16 23.39 -17.76
CA ALA A 140 2.82 23.04 -16.51
C ALA A 140 2.20 21.78 -15.92
N LEU A 141 3.04 20.82 -15.54
CA LEU A 141 2.62 19.51 -15.00
C LEU A 141 3.04 19.38 -13.54
N PHE A 142 2.13 18.90 -12.71
CA PHE A 142 2.28 18.87 -11.25
C PHE A 142 1.74 17.58 -10.62
N GLY A 143 2.23 17.25 -9.42
CA GLY A 143 1.66 16.22 -8.56
C GLY A 143 2.34 14.84 -8.64
N PRO A 144 1.95 13.92 -7.74
CA PRO A 144 2.71 12.72 -7.43
C PRO A 144 2.76 11.69 -8.57
N ASN A 145 1.79 11.71 -9.49
CA ASN A 145 1.64 10.68 -10.53
C ASN A 145 2.02 11.14 -11.94
N VAL A 146 2.60 12.34 -12.09
CA VAL A 146 2.99 12.89 -13.40
C VAL A 146 3.98 11.98 -14.13
N ASN A 147 4.98 11.47 -13.41
CA ASN A 147 6.08 10.69 -13.98
C ASN A 147 6.23 9.30 -13.36
N ASN A 148 5.13 8.72 -12.89
CA ASN A 148 5.07 7.38 -12.28
C ASN A 148 4.05 6.50 -13.00
N ASN A 149 4.05 5.19 -12.69
CA ASN A 149 2.99 4.26 -13.07
C ASN A 149 2.01 4.11 -11.89
N PRO A 150 0.85 4.78 -11.91
CA PRO A 150 -0.14 4.63 -10.84
C PRO A 150 -0.80 3.24 -10.95
N ALA A 151 -0.66 2.42 -9.91
CA ALA A 151 -1.24 1.08 -9.82
C ALA A 151 -1.68 0.80 -8.38
N GLY A 152 -2.68 -0.05 -8.19
CA GLY A 152 -3.09 -0.53 -6.86
C GLY A 152 -2.07 -1.51 -6.27
N GLY A 153 -1.98 -1.57 -4.95
CA GLY A 153 -1.11 -2.48 -4.21
C GLY A 153 -1.69 -3.89 -4.02
N GLY A 154 -0.96 -4.73 -3.28
CA GLY A 154 -1.38 -6.10 -2.94
C GLY A 154 -1.15 -7.12 -4.05
N SER A 155 -1.85 -8.25 -3.95
CA SER A 155 -1.76 -9.40 -4.88
C SER A 155 -2.06 -9.06 -6.35
N SER A 156 -2.79 -7.97 -6.60
CA SER A 156 -3.10 -7.48 -7.96
C SER A 156 -1.99 -6.63 -8.60
N TYR A 157 -1.00 -6.19 -7.82
CA TYR A 157 0.08 -5.35 -8.33
C TYR A 157 0.96 -6.13 -9.31
N THR A 158 1.28 -5.50 -10.44
CA THR A 158 2.17 -6.07 -11.45
C THR A 158 3.26 -5.06 -11.82
N VAL A 159 4.47 -5.57 -12.09
CA VAL A 159 5.57 -4.75 -12.61
C VAL A 159 5.52 -4.83 -14.15
N PRO A 160 5.16 -3.72 -14.85
CA PRO A 160 5.10 -3.74 -16.30
C PRO A 160 6.52 -3.80 -16.91
N TYR A 161 6.65 -4.38 -18.11
CA TYR A 161 7.90 -4.34 -18.88
C TYR A 161 8.30 -2.90 -19.23
N HIS A 162 7.30 -2.09 -19.62
CA HIS A 162 7.44 -0.68 -19.91
C HIS A 162 6.10 0.03 -19.66
N TYR A 163 6.14 1.35 -19.42
CA TYR A 163 4.94 2.18 -19.30
C TYR A 163 5.20 3.57 -19.87
N VAL A 164 4.13 4.28 -20.22
CA VAL A 164 4.16 5.69 -20.65
C VAL A 164 3.55 6.53 -19.53
N SER A 165 4.35 7.34 -18.86
CA SER A 165 3.85 8.27 -17.84
C SER A 165 3.01 9.39 -18.46
N LEU A 166 2.23 10.12 -17.65
CA LEU A 166 1.48 11.29 -18.13
C LEU A 166 2.42 12.33 -18.75
N LEU A 167 3.56 12.60 -18.10
CA LEU A 167 4.61 13.47 -18.64
C LEU A 167 5.00 13.03 -20.04
N LYS A 168 5.34 11.75 -20.19
CA LYS A 168 5.81 11.25 -21.48
C LYS A 168 4.72 11.26 -22.55
N GLY A 169 3.49 10.93 -22.18
CA GLY A 169 2.34 11.00 -23.07
C GLY A 169 2.09 12.42 -23.58
N ILE A 170 2.16 13.43 -22.70
CA ILE A 170 2.01 14.85 -23.08
C ILE A 170 3.17 15.31 -23.99
N GLU A 171 4.41 14.95 -23.68
CA GLU A 171 5.57 15.24 -24.56
C GLU A 171 5.40 14.67 -25.96
N MET A 172 4.91 13.43 -26.07
CA MET A 172 4.70 12.76 -27.36
C MET A 172 3.56 13.40 -28.16
N MET A 173 2.49 13.82 -27.50
CA MET A 173 1.31 14.40 -28.16
C MET A 173 1.48 15.88 -28.51
N TYR A 174 2.35 16.60 -27.81
CA TYR A 174 2.55 18.05 -27.98
C TYR A 174 4.03 18.45 -28.14
N PRO A 175 4.76 17.93 -29.15
CA PRO A 175 6.21 18.11 -29.28
C PRO A 175 6.69 19.56 -29.50
N GLY A 176 5.79 20.49 -29.86
CA GLY A 176 6.07 21.92 -30.03
C GLY A 176 5.64 22.81 -28.86
N VAL A 177 5.07 22.22 -27.81
CA VAL A 177 4.58 22.94 -26.62
C VAL A 177 5.65 22.89 -25.53
N LYS A 178 5.91 24.02 -24.87
CA LYS A 178 6.83 24.07 -23.74
C LYS A 178 6.21 23.34 -22.54
N ILE A 179 6.72 22.16 -22.23
CA ILE A 179 6.29 21.39 -21.07
C ILE A 179 7.21 21.70 -19.90
N ASN A 180 6.63 22.21 -18.81
CA ASN A 180 7.33 22.46 -17.56
C ASN A 180 6.82 21.48 -16.50
N TYR A 181 7.57 20.40 -16.27
CA TYR A 181 7.30 19.52 -15.15
C TYR A 181 7.95 20.09 -13.90
N VAL A 182 7.14 20.46 -12.91
CA VAL A 182 7.63 20.81 -11.59
C VAL A 182 7.56 19.54 -10.75
N ASN A 183 8.74 19.06 -10.35
CA ASN A 183 8.84 17.92 -9.46
C ASN A 183 8.52 18.36 -8.03
N ASP A 184 7.23 18.58 -7.77
CA ASP A 184 6.69 18.81 -6.45
C ASP A 184 6.53 17.48 -5.71
N ARG A 185 7.50 16.58 -5.78
CA ARG A 185 7.56 15.48 -4.81
C ARG A 185 7.81 16.13 -3.47
N PHE A 186 6.73 16.39 -2.75
CA PHE A 186 6.80 16.87 -1.39
C PHE A 186 7.60 15.84 -0.61
N THR A 187 8.46 16.35 0.26
CA THR A 187 9.42 15.55 1.02
C THR A 187 8.65 14.42 1.73
N SER A 188 8.89 13.17 1.29
CA SER A 188 8.30 11.97 1.88
C SER A 188 8.65 11.90 3.37
N LEU A 189 7.95 11.07 4.15
CA LEU A 189 8.36 10.92 5.55
C LEU A 189 9.81 10.42 5.63
N GLU A 190 10.20 9.52 4.74
CA GLU A 190 11.53 8.94 4.65
C GLU A 190 12.60 10.01 4.36
N ASP A 191 12.32 10.92 3.42
CA ASP A 191 13.21 12.06 3.14
C ASP A 191 13.30 13.02 4.33
N ARG A 192 12.21 13.21 5.07
CA ARG A 192 12.19 14.02 6.30
C ARG A 192 12.96 13.32 7.42
N ALA A 193 12.78 12.01 7.57
CA ALA A 193 13.41 11.18 8.57
C ALA A 193 14.92 11.11 8.34
N ALA A 194 15.37 11.03 7.09
CA ALA A 194 16.79 11.11 6.72
C ALA A 194 17.48 12.40 7.19
N ASN A 195 16.72 13.47 7.42
CA ASN A 195 17.20 14.78 7.87
C ASN A 195 16.70 15.15 9.28
N ALA A 196 16.00 14.25 9.97
CA ALA A 196 15.49 14.50 11.31
C ALA A 196 16.65 14.58 12.32
N VAL A 197 16.58 15.52 13.26
CA VAL A 197 17.62 15.72 14.26
C VAL A 197 17.08 15.32 15.63
N PHE A 198 17.49 14.15 16.10
CA PHE A 198 17.23 13.71 17.48
C PHE A 198 18.50 13.82 18.31
N PHE A 199 18.36 13.74 19.63
CA PHE A 199 19.50 13.67 20.56
C PHE A 199 19.41 12.43 21.43
N THR A 200 20.55 11.83 21.77
CA THR A 200 20.64 10.55 22.48
C THR A 200 20.15 10.61 23.93
N ALA A 201 20.31 11.75 24.60
CA ALA A 201 19.91 11.91 26.00
C ALA A 201 19.58 13.37 26.36
N LYS A 202 18.96 13.55 27.51
CA LYS A 202 18.63 14.87 28.07
C LYS A 202 19.91 15.67 28.33
N GLY A 203 19.94 16.94 27.92
CA GLY A 203 21.10 17.82 27.98
C GLY A 203 22.19 17.53 26.93
N ASP A 204 22.11 16.41 26.22
CA ASP A 204 23.09 16.02 25.21
C ASP A 204 22.87 16.80 23.90
N ARG A 205 23.96 17.01 23.16
CA ARG A 205 23.95 17.60 21.81
C ARG A 205 24.47 16.65 20.75
N THR A 206 24.81 15.42 21.13
CA THR A 206 25.17 14.34 20.22
C THR A 206 23.94 13.97 19.38
N PRO A 207 23.98 14.18 18.05
CA PRO A 207 22.86 13.81 17.19
C PRO A 207 22.71 12.29 17.13
N GLY A 208 21.47 11.83 17.27
CA GLY A 208 21.11 10.43 17.11
C GLY A 208 20.05 9.97 18.10
N VAL A 209 19.76 8.68 18.01
CA VAL A 209 18.83 7.94 18.85
C VAL A 209 19.52 6.66 19.33
N ILE A 210 19.14 6.18 20.49
CA ILE A 210 19.57 4.86 20.97
C ILE A 210 18.56 3.84 20.48
N ALA A 211 19.02 2.87 19.68
CA ALA A 211 18.23 1.74 19.18
C ALA A 211 18.64 0.48 19.94
N THR A 212 17.68 -0.16 20.60
CA THR A 212 17.85 -1.41 21.34
C THR A 212 17.05 -2.51 20.67
N TYR A 213 17.73 -3.57 20.25
CA TYR A 213 17.20 -4.67 19.45
C TYR A 213 16.93 -5.92 20.31
N PHE A 214 15.80 -6.56 20.10
CA PHE A 214 15.38 -7.79 20.82
C PHE A 214 15.02 -8.89 19.82
N ASN A 215 15.36 -10.14 20.14
CA ASN A 215 15.07 -11.30 19.29
C ASN A 215 13.67 -11.89 19.54
N ASN A 216 12.69 -11.04 19.82
CA ASN A 216 11.28 -11.34 20.03
C ASN A 216 10.44 -10.09 19.76
N LYS A 217 9.12 -10.24 19.62
CA LYS A 217 8.22 -9.12 19.29
C LYS A 217 7.81 -8.30 20.51
N GLU A 218 8.02 -8.85 21.71
CA GLU A 218 7.49 -8.34 22.97
C GLU A 218 8.42 -7.32 23.65
N LEU A 219 9.61 -7.06 23.08
CA LEU A 219 10.66 -6.20 23.65
C LEU A 219 11.14 -6.69 25.03
N GLN A 220 11.20 -8.01 25.21
CA GLN A 220 11.53 -8.67 26.48
C GLN A 220 12.91 -9.33 26.47
N GLY A 221 13.43 -9.58 27.68
CA GLY A 221 14.71 -10.25 27.88
C GLY A 221 15.92 -9.35 27.61
N GLU A 222 17.09 -9.98 27.55
CA GLU A 222 18.34 -9.30 27.23
C GLU A 222 18.36 -8.84 25.77
N PRO A 223 18.72 -7.57 25.50
CA PRO A 223 18.81 -7.08 24.13
C PRO A 223 19.96 -7.75 23.37
N VAL A 224 19.73 -8.06 22.10
CA VAL A 224 20.74 -8.60 21.17
C VAL A 224 21.83 -7.56 20.90
N ALA A 225 21.42 -6.30 20.75
CA ALA A 225 22.30 -5.18 20.52
C ALA A 225 21.69 -3.87 21.03
N THR A 226 22.54 -2.96 21.45
CA THR A 226 22.20 -1.55 21.63
C THR A 226 23.21 -0.72 20.85
N GLN A 227 22.74 0.18 20.00
CA GLN A 227 23.58 1.02 19.15
C GLN A 227 22.98 2.42 18.98
N THR A 228 23.82 3.39 18.62
CA THR A 228 23.36 4.72 18.23
C THR A 228 23.08 4.76 16.74
N GLU A 229 21.88 5.19 16.37
CA GLU A 229 21.50 5.46 14.99
C GLU A 229 21.36 6.96 14.77
N LYS A 230 21.81 7.45 13.61
CA LYS A 230 21.74 8.88 13.28
C LYS A 230 20.29 9.36 13.16
N VAL A 231 19.44 8.52 12.56
CA VAL A 231 18.03 8.78 12.26
C VAL A 231 17.25 7.47 12.38
N ILE A 232 15.93 7.57 12.49
CA ILE A 232 15.02 6.42 12.39
C ILE A 232 14.44 6.45 10.98
N ASN A 233 15.08 5.77 10.03
CA ASN A 233 14.66 5.72 8.63
C ASN A 233 15.10 4.40 7.97
N ASN A 234 14.52 3.30 8.44
CA ASN A 234 14.92 1.97 8.08
C ASN A 234 13.87 1.29 7.19
N ILE A 235 14.32 0.71 6.08
CA ILE A 235 13.53 -0.11 5.17
C ILE A 235 14.37 -1.33 4.82
N TRP A 236 13.88 -2.52 5.13
CA TRP A 236 14.58 -3.78 4.93
C TRP A 236 13.72 -4.74 4.12
N SER A 237 14.29 -5.31 3.05
CA SER A 237 13.73 -6.46 2.32
C SER A 237 14.16 -7.81 2.90
N GLY A 238 14.78 -7.80 4.08
CA GLY A 238 15.36 -8.95 4.78
C GLY A 238 15.73 -8.55 6.21
N LYS A 239 16.79 -9.12 6.78
CA LYS A 239 17.17 -8.83 8.18
C LYS A 239 17.84 -7.47 8.38
N PRO A 240 17.64 -6.84 9.56
CA PRO A 240 18.52 -5.76 10.00
C PRO A 240 19.97 -6.25 10.02
N GLY A 241 20.92 -5.40 9.61
CA GLY A 241 22.36 -5.71 9.62
C GLY A 241 22.98 -5.87 11.02
N VAL A 242 22.17 -6.23 12.02
CA VAL A 242 22.52 -6.40 13.42
C VAL A 242 22.86 -7.86 13.67
N ALA A 243 24.08 -8.11 14.16
CA ALA A 243 24.53 -9.47 14.46
C ALA A 243 23.65 -10.12 15.53
N GLY A 244 23.20 -11.35 15.29
CA GLY A 244 22.34 -12.09 16.21
C GLY A 244 20.83 -11.87 16.02
N LEU A 245 20.43 -10.98 15.10
CA LEU A 245 19.02 -10.75 14.78
C LEU A 245 18.59 -11.51 13.51
N GLY A 246 17.40 -12.11 13.55
CA GLY A 246 16.75 -12.73 12.40
C GLY A 246 16.15 -11.71 11.42
N ALA A 247 15.52 -12.21 10.35
CA ALA A 247 14.76 -11.37 9.40
C ALA A 247 13.35 -11.04 9.88
N GLU A 248 12.85 -11.82 10.84
CA GLU A 248 11.47 -11.80 11.32
C GLU A 248 11.46 -12.06 12.83
N ASN A 249 10.32 -11.82 13.48
CA ASN A 249 10.12 -12.03 14.91
C ASN A 249 11.13 -11.28 15.80
N TYR A 250 11.36 -10.01 15.50
CA TYR A 250 12.21 -9.13 16.31
C TYR A 250 11.49 -7.85 16.70
N SER A 251 12.06 -7.09 17.62
CA SER A 251 11.56 -5.76 17.97
C SER A 251 12.69 -4.78 18.24
N ILE A 252 12.37 -3.50 18.10
CA ILE A 252 13.30 -2.39 18.31
C ILE A 252 12.65 -1.38 19.25
N ARG A 253 13.40 -0.95 20.26
CA ARG A 253 13.07 0.22 21.07
C ARG A 253 14.03 1.35 20.73
N TYR A 254 13.51 2.42 20.17
CA TYR A 254 14.22 3.67 19.99
C TYR A 254 13.94 4.61 21.15
N THR A 255 14.97 5.19 21.75
CA THR A 255 14.86 6.27 22.74
C THR A 255 15.72 7.46 22.34
N GLY A 256 15.20 8.66 22.57
CA GLY A 256 15.93 9.90 22.31
C GLY A 256 15.16 11.12 22.79
N ILE A 257 15.64 12.29 22.40
CA ILE A 257 15.07 13.59 22.73
C ILE A 257 14.74 14.34 21.45
N ILE A 258 13.52 14.86 21.37
CA ILE A 258 13.14 15.92 20.45
C ILE A 258 13.49 17.25 21.10
N ARG A 259 14.24 18.11 20.40
CA ARG A 259 14.53 19.49 20.83
C ARG A 259 14.34 20.43 19.64
N PRO A 260 13.17 21.07 19.51
CA PRO A 260 12.89 21.95 18.38
C PRO A 260 13.73 23.23 18.44
N GLU A 261 14.12 23.77 17.29
CA GLU A 261 14.82 25.07 17.21
C GLU A 261 13.86 26.26 17.21
N GLN A 262 12.60 26.04 16.84
CA GLN A 262 11.56 27.06 16.74
C GLN A 262 10.32 26.63 17.51
N THR A 263 9.63 27.58 18.13
CA THR A 263 8.32 27.34 18.76
C THR A 263 7.25 27.21 17.67
N GLY A 264 6.40 26.18 17.74
CA GLY A 264 5.31 26.00 16.78
C GLY A 264 4.57 24.69 16.92
N ASN A 265 3.62 24.46 16.00
CA ASN A 265 2.91 23.19 15.87
C ASN A 265 3.74 22.24 15.01
N TYR A 266 4.35 21.24 15.66
CA TYR A 266 5.11 20.19 14.99
C TYR A 266 4.21 19.01 14.71
N LYS A 267 4.28 18.52 13.48
CA LYS A 267 3.77 17.22 13.10
C LYS A 267 4.86 16.19 13.40
N ILE A 268 4.55 15.25 14.28
CA ILE A 268 5.43 14.15 14.64
C ILE A 268 4.85 12.90 14.00
N SER A 269 5.56 12.38 13.01
CA SER A 269 5.07 11.34 12.12
C SER A 269 5.90 10.07 12.26
N VAL A 270 5.23 8.93 12.22
CA VAL A 270 5.82 7.59 12.18
C VAL A 270 5.18 6.82 11.04
N LYS A 271 6.00 6.19 10.21
CA LYS A 271 5.54 5.20 9.22
C LYS A 271 6.22 3.88 9.52
N GLY A 272 5.44 2.83 9.71
CA GLY A 272 5.98 1.48 9.83
C GLY A 272 4.96 0.42 9.43
N ASP A 273 5.45 -0.77 9.11
CA ASP A 273 4.64 -1.99 9.03
C ASP A 273 4.54 -2.65 10.40
N ASP A 274 3.74 -3.72 10.47
CA ASP A 274 3.51 -4.49 11.69
C ASP A 274 3.21 -3.56 12.88
N GLY A 275 3.77 -3.85 14.06
CA GLY A 275 3.46 -3.09 15.25
C GLY A 275 4.37 -1.90 15.46
N PHE A 276 3.81 -0.71 15.68
CA PHE A 276 4.55 0.41 16.23
C PHE A 276 3.73 1.29 17.17
N ARG A 277 4.40 1.90 18.14
CA ARG A 277 3.80 2.88 19.05
C ARG A 277 4.79 3.91 19.53
N LEU A 278 4.33 5.16 19.65
CA LEU A 278 5.15 6.30 20.02
C LEU A 278 4.70 6.88 21.35
N PHE A 279 5.65 7.05 22.25
CA PHE A 279 5.48 7.77 23.50
C PHE A 279 6.29 9.05 23.49
N ILE A 280 5.72 10.15 23.96
CA ILE A 280 6.42 11.43 24.17
C ILE A 280 6.13 11.90 25.59
N ASN A 281 7.18 12.24 26.35
CA ASN A 281 7.10 12.53 27.79
C ASN A 281 6.44 11.41 28.62
N GLY A 282 6.51 10.16 28.13
CA GLY A 282 5.89 9.00 28.76
C GLY A 282 4.41 8.79 28.39
N GLU A 283 3.77 9.74 27.72
CA GLU A 283 2.40 9.60 27.23
C GLU A 283 2.38 8.91 25.87
N ASN A 284 1.46 7.96 25.68
CA ASN A 284 1.26 7.27 24.42
C ASN A 284 0.50 8.17 23.44
N VAL A 285 1.13 8.53 22.31
CA VAL A 285 0.57 9.47 21.33
C VAL A 285 0.25 8.83 19.97
N ILE A 286 0.78 7.64 19.69
CA ILE A 286 0.46 6.82 18.51
C ILE A 286 0.47 5.35 18.96
N GLU A 287 -0.60 4.61 18.66
CA GLU A 287 -0.76 3.20 19.05
C GLU A 287 -1.24 2.39 17.84
N GLU A 288 -0.34 1.62 17.22
CA GLU A 288 -0.66 0.66 16.17
C GLU A 288 0.07 -0.67 16.43
N TRP A 289 -0.17 -1.31 17.58
CA TRP A 289 0.53 -2.54 18.00
C TRP A 289 -0.17 -3.83 17.53
N HIS A 290 -0.20 -4.03 16.22
CA HIS A 290 -0.85 -5.15 15.51
C HIS A 290 -0.24 -5.33 14.12
N ASP A 291 -0.35 -6.52 13.53
CA ASP A 291 0.21 -6.82 12.19
C ASP A 291 -0.53 -6.04 11.10
N GLN A 292 0.20 -5.39 10.20
CA GLN A 292 -0.35 -4.54 9.13
C GLN A 292 0.71 -4.22 8.07
N ALA A 293 0.25 -3.83 6.88
CA ALA A 293 1.11 -3.20 5.87
C ALA A 293 1.64 -1.82 6.33
N PRO A 294 2.72 -1.29 5.72
CA PRO A 294 3.28 0.01 6.10
C PRO A 294 2.24 1.14 6.15
N LYS A 295 2.11 1.80 7.30
CA LYS A 295 1.10 2.84 7.54
C LYS A 295 1.69 4.08 8.17
N LEU A 296 1.33 5.24 7.63
CA LEU A 296 1.72 6.55 8.17
C LEU A 296 0.72 7.01 9.23
N LYS A 297 1.23 7.31 10.44
CA LYS A 297 0.49 7.97 11.52
C LYS A 297 1.24 9.22 11.98
N PHE A 298 0.49 10.17 12.51
CA PHE A 298 1.08 11.37 13.08
C PHE A 298 0.24 11.92 14.23
N THR A 299 0.90 12.71 15.07
CA THR A 299 0.26 13.61 16.03
C THR A 299 0.76 15.04 15.80
N ILE A 300 -0.03 16.04 16.20
CA ILE A 300 0.38 17.43 16.19
C ILE A 300 0.59 17.87 17.63
N MET A 301 1.79 18.35 17.94
CA MET A 301 2.15 18.86 19.26
C MET A 301 2.67 20.28 19.15
N GLN A 302 2.22 21.15 20.06
CA GLN A 302 2.84 22.44 20.24
C GLN A 302 4.15 22.25 21.00
N LEU A 303 5.28 22.53 20.35
CA LEU A 303 6.60 22.44 20.95
C LEU A 303 7.24 23.83 21.05
N GLU A 304 7.88 24.09 22.19
CA GLU A 304 8.64 25.31 22.46
C GLU A 304 10.13 25.14 22.09
N ALA A 305 10.71 26.15 21.44
CA ALA A 305 12.13 26.19 21.07
C ALA A 305 13.05 25.89 22.25
N GLY A 306 14.03 25.00 22.05
CA GLY A 306 15.05 24.63 23.04
C GLY A 306 14.56 23.71 24.17
N LYS A 307 13.25 23.53 24.35
CA LYS A 307 12.68 22.61 25.34
C LYS A 307 12.86 21.17 24.88
N GLU A 308 13.08 20.26 25.83
CA GLU A 308 13.36 18.86 25.55
C GLU A 308 12.14 17.99 25.78
N TYR A 309 11.87 17.11 24.81
CA TYR A 309 10.75 16.17 24.84
C TYR A 309 11.34 14.76 24.65
N PRO A 310 11.61 14.01 25.73
CA PRO A 310 11.99 12.60 25.61
C PRO A 310 10.92 11.80 24.88
N PHE A 311 11.34 10.96 23.96
CA PHE A 311 10.46 10.05 23.25
C PHE A 311 10.95 8.60 23.37
N LYS A 312 10.00 7.68 23.22
CA LYS A 312 10.25 6.26 23.06
C LYS A 312 9.39 5.77 21.90
N LEU A 313 10.00 5.29 20.83
CA LEU A 313 9.31 4.61 19.73
C LEU A 313 9.60 3.12 19.85
N GLU A 314 8.55 2.31 19.90
CA GLU A 314 8.65 0.86 19.91
C GLU A 314 8.10 0.32 18.59
N TYR A 315 8.77 -0.70 18.05
CA TYR A 315 8.44 -1.36 16.79
C TYR A 315 8.64 -2.87 16.92
N TYR A 316 7.81 -3.69 16.28
CA TYR A 316 8.07 -5.11 16.07
C TYR A 316 7.91 -5.49 14.60
N GLN A 317 8.70 -6.48 14.18
CA GLN A 317 8.56 -7.17 12.90
C GLN A 317 8.10 -8.61 13.15
N ASN A 318 6.98 -8.99 12.54
CA ASN A 318 6.44 -10.33 12.51
C ASN A 318 6.90 -11.10 11.27
N GLY A 319 6.69 -10.55 10.06
CA GLY A 319 6.97 -11.27 8.83
C GLY A 319 7.06 -10.39 7.57
N GLY A 320 7.72 -10.90 6.54
CA GLY A 320 7.84 -10.20 5.25
C GLY A 320 8.89 -9.07 5.25
N GLY A 321 8.64 -8.02 4.47
CA GLY A 321 9.46 -6.79 4.49
C GLY A 321 9.26 -6.02 5.81
N ALA A 322 10.24 -5.19 6.17
CA ALA A 322 10.22 -4.41 7.40
C ALA A 322 10.48 -2.93 7.13
N GLN A 323 9.70 -2.02 7.71
CA GLN A 323 9.83 -0.58 7.57
C GLN A 323 9.55 0.13 8.90
N ILE A 324 10.43 1.06 9.28
CA ILE A 324 10.16 2.03 10.36
C ILE A 324 10.87 3.36 10.09
N SER A 325 10.12 4.45 10.07
CA SER A 325 10.61 5.80 9.82
C SER A 325 9.93 6.80 10.75
N MET A 326 10.68 7.75 11.32
CA MET A 326 10.14 8.79 12.19
C MET A 326 10.78 10.15 11.91
N ALA A 327 9.96 11.20 11.88
CA ALA A 327 10.41 12.58 11.81
C ALA A 327 9.48 13.50 12.61
N TYR A 328 10.00 14.66 13.02
CA TYR A 328 9.20 15.77 13.53
C TYR A 328 9.52 17.05 12.75
N PHE A 329 8.49 17.78 12.34
CA PHE A 329 8.68 18.97 11.50
C PHE A 329 7.50 19.93 11.65
N ILE A 330 7.75 21.23 11.51
CA ILE A 330 6.67 22.19 11.25
C ILE A 330 6.27 22.01 9.79
N GLU A 331 5.01 21.66 9.55
CA GLU A 331 4.49 21.51 8.21
C GLU A 331 4.39 22.88 7.53
N LYS A 332 5.44 23.26 6.79
CA LYS A 332 5.45 24.40 5.88
C LYS A 332 5.21 23.88 4.47
N ILE A 333 3.96 23.96 4.04
CA ILE A 333 3.60 23.67 2.65
C ILE A 333 3.75 24.99 1.88
N ALA A 334 4.85 25.14 1.14
CA ALA A 334 5.06 26.27 0.24
C ALA A 334 5.08 25.74 -1.19
N PHE A 335 4.13 26.19 -2.01
CA PHE A 335 3.99 25.79 -3.41
C PHE A 335 4.59 26.82 -4.37
N THR A 336 5.43 27.74 -3.88
CA THR A 336 5.81 28.97 -4.58
C THR A 336 6.32 28.72 -5.99
N ASP A 337 7.15 27.69 -6.21
CA ASP A 337 7.70 27.40 -7.52
C ASP A 337 6.66 26.76 -8.45
N ALA A 338 5.79 25.91 -7.90
CA ALA A 338 4.65 25.35 -8.63
C ALA A 338 3.63 26.43 -9.01
N GLU A 339 3.30 27.34 -8.10
CA GLU A 339 2.41 28.48 -8.35
C GLU A 339 2.98 29.41 -9.43
N LYS A 340 4.29 29.71 -9.40
CA LYS A 340 4.95 30.49 -10.46
C LYS A 340 4.90 29.76 -11.80
N ALA A 341 5.17 28.46 -11.83
CA ALA A 341 5.11 27.66 -13.04
C ALA A 341 3.69 27.59 -13.61
N ALA A 342 2.68 27.45 -12.75
CA ALA A 342 1.27 27.44 -13.13
C ALA A 342 0.87 28.78 -13.73
N ALA A 343 1.20 29.89 -13.07
CA ALA A 343 0.88 31.25 -13.54
C ALA A 343 1.56 31.59 -14.89
N ALA A 344 2.69 30.95 -15.21
CA ALA A 344 3.44 31.16 -16.44
C ALA A 344 3.01 30.26 -17.61
N ALA A 345 2.10 29.31 -17.40
CA ALA A 345 1.65 28.35 -18.41
C ALA A 345 0.24 28.65 -18.94
N ASP A 346 -0.06 28.23 -20.17
CA ASP A 346 -1.41 28.36 -20.73
C ASP A 346 -2.40 27.39 -20.05
N ILE A 347 -1.90 26.19 -19.72
CA ILE A 347 -2.62 25.10 -19.06
C ILE A 347 -1.78 24.59 -17.88
N ALA A 348 -2.44 24.37 -16.74
CA ALA A 348 -1.87 23.64 -15.61
C ALA A 348 -2.56 22.27 -15.50
N ILE A 349 -1.80 21.19 -15.45
CA ILE A 349 -2.33 19.83 -15.24
C ILE A 349 -1.78 19.29 -13.93
N VAL A 350 -2.66 18.99 -12.99
CA VAL A 350 -2.32 18.43 -11.68
C VAL A 350 -2.75 16.96 -11.67
N THR A 351 -1.79 16.05 -11.49
CA THR A 351 -2.11 14.68 -11.13
C THR A 351 -2.42 14.61 -9.64
N ALA A 352 -3.46 13.85 -9.28
CA ALA A 352 -3.84 13.64 -7.90
C ALA A 352 -4.43 12.24 -7.73
N GLY A 353 -4.47 11.75 -6.51
CA GLY A 353 -4.99 10.44 -6.16
C GLY A 353 -3.97 9.58 -5.43
N PHE A 354 -4.07 8.27 -5.68
CA PHE A 354 -3.44 7.21 -4.92
C PHE A 354 -2.45 6.43 -5.79
N ASP A 355 -1.71 5.56 -5.13
CA ASP A 355 -0.73 4.64 -5.70
C ASP A 355 -0.70 3.33 -4.89
N ASN A 356 0.24 2.44 -5.20
CA ASN A 356 0.32 1.12 -4.59
C ASN A 356 0.64 1.14 -3.09
N SER A 357 1.08 2.28 -2.56
CA SER A 357 1.38 2.47 -1.15
C SER A 357 0.19 3.03 -0.36
N SER A 358 -0.79 3.60 -1.06
CA SER A 358 -1.92 4.33 -0.46
C SER A 358 -3.29 3.73 -0.80
N GLU A 359 -3.35 2.83 -1.78
CA GLU A 359 -4.54 2.05 -2.13
C GLU A 359 -4.11 0.62 -2.53
N GLY A 360 -4.47 -0.37 -1.72
CA GLY A 360 -4.06 -1.77 -1.92
C GLY A 360 -4.70 -2.74 -0.94
N GLU A 361 -4.41 -4.02 -1.13
CA GLU A 361 -4.90 -5.11 -0.27
C GLU A 361 -4.49 -4.93 1.21
N GLY A 362 -5.36 -5.38 2.12
CA GLY A 362 -5.08 -5.46 3.55
C GLY A 362 -5.56 -4.26 4.37
N ALA A 363 -5.87 -3.11 3.75
CA ALA A 363 -6.43 -1.97 4.47
C ALA A 363 -7.35 -1.12 3.58
N ASP A 364 -8.40 -0.56 4.20
CA ASP A 364 -9.23 0.45 3.58
C ASP A 364 -8.61 1.84 3.72
N ARG A 365 -8.84 2.70 2.73
CA ARG A 365 -8.53 4.13 2.79
C ARG A 365 -9.80 4.97 2.93
N SER A 366 -9.63 6.21 3.38
CA SER A 366 -10.72 7.19 3.37
C SER A 366 -10.93 7.78 1.96
N PHE A 367 -11.98 8.60 1.79
CA PHE A 367 -12.29 9.23 0.50
C PHE A 367 -11.42 10.47 0.22
N GLU A 368 -10.82 11.06 1.24
CA GLU A 368 -9.95 12.23 1.12
C GLU A 368 -8.68 11.89 0.33
N LEU A 369 -8.19 12.85 -0.46
CA LEU A 369 -6.90 12.72 -1.11
C LEU A 369 -5.76 12.65 -0.08
N PRO A 370 -4.68 11.90 -0.34
CA PRO A 370 -3.54 11.83 0.56
C PRO A 370 -2.87 13.18 0.75
N GLU A 371 -2.29 13.36 1.93
CA GLU A 371 -1.37 14.44 2.26
C GLU A 371 -1.95 15.85 1.98
N TYR A 372 -1.24 16.68 1.20
CA TYR A 372 -1.57 18.08 0.91
C TYR A 372 -2.30 18.24 -0.44
N GLN A 373 -2.66 17.15 -1.14
CA GLN A 373 -3.09 17.22 -2.53
C GLN A 373 -4.32 18.14 -2.73
N ASP A 374 -5.31 18.12 -1.83
CA ASP A 374 -6.44 19.07 -1.85
C ASP A 374 -5.98 20.54 -1.84
N THR A 375 -5.05 20.87 -0.94
CA THR A 375 -4.52 22.22 -0.75
C THR A 375 -3.64 22.63 -1.94
N PHE A 376 -2.91 21.67 -2.51
CA PHE A 376 -2.07 21.88 -3.68
C PHE A 376 -2.89 22.17 -4.94
N ILE A 377 -3.93 21.37 -5.22
CA ILE A 377 -4.86 21.61 -6.34
C ILE A 377 -5.43 23.02 -6.24
N ASN A 378 -5.87 23.45 -5.05
CA ASN A 378 -6.41 24.79 -4.85
C ASN A 378 -5.37 25.90 -5.07
N ALA A 379 -4.12 25.71 -4.66
CA ALA A 379 -3.06 26.69 -4.90
C ALA A 379 -2.76 26.83 -6.40
N ILE A 380 -2.67 25.72 -7.12
CA ILE A 380 -2.46 25.72 -8.58
C ILE A 380 -3.66 26.33 -9.31
N ALA A 381 -4.90 25.96 -8.94
CA ALA A 381 -6.11 26.52 -9.52
C ALA A 381 -6.24 28.04 -9.30
N LYS A 382 -5.76 28.54 -8.15
CA LYS A 382 -5.67 29.98 -7.89
C LYS A 382 -4.61 30.67 -8.75
N ALA A 383 -3.47 30.02 -8.97
CA ALA A 383 -2.39 30.55 -9.80
C ALA A 383 -2.70 30.49 -11.31
N ASN A 384 -3.46 29.49 -11.76
CA ASN A 384 -3.88 29.30 -13.14
C ASN A 384 -5.36 28.88 -13.24
N PRO A 385 -6.26 29.74 -13.77
CA PRO A 385 -7.68 29.43 -13.90
C PRO A 385 -7.98 28.35 -14.94
N ASN A 386 -7.01 27.92 -15.75
CA ASN A 386 -7.10 26.83 -16.72
C ASN A 386 -6.47 25.55 -16.16
N THR A 387 -6.79 25.23 -14.90
CA THR A 387 -6.28 24.03 -14.23
C THR A 387 -7.15 22.81 -14.54
N ILE A 388 -6.50 21.70 -14.90
CA ILE A 388 -7.07 20.39 -15.17
C ILE A 388 -6.53 19.41 -14.12
N VAL A 389 -7.39 18.56 -13.56
CA VAL A 389 -6.98 17.52 -12.60
C VAL A 389 -7.11 16.14 -13.26
N VAL A 390 -6.04 15.36 -13.24
CA VAL A 390 -6.04 13.95 -13.63
C VAL A 390 -6.05 13.11 -12.36
N LEU A 391 -7.17 12.44 -12.08
CA LEU A 391 -7.34 11.58 -10.91
C LEU A 391 -6.90 10.14 -11.20
N ASN A 392 -6.06 9.59 -10.33
CA ASN A 392 -5.71 8.18 -10.29
C ASN A 392 -6.28 7.55 -9.00
N ALA A 393 -7.36 6.80 -9.10
CA ALA A 393 -7.98 6.12 -7.97
C ALA A 393 -8.77 4.89 -8.45
N GLY A 394 -8.68 3.78 -7.73
CA GLY A 394 -9.51 2.59 -7.94
C GLY A 394 -10.86 2.67 -7.25
N GLY A 395 -11.03 3.61 -6.31
CA GLY A 395 -12.29 3.89 -5.59
C GLY A 395 -12.69 5.36 -5.56
N ASN A 396 -13.76 5.67 -4.83
CA ASN A 396 -14.30 7.03 -4.72
C ASN A 396 -13.30 8.03 -4.10
N VAL A 397 -13.42 9.29 -4.52
CA VAL A 397 -12.59 10.41 -4.05
C VAL A 397 -13.48 11.60 -3.67
N ALA A 398 -13.24 12.20 -2.51
CA ALA A 398 -13.89 13.42 -2.06
C ALA A 398 -13.28 14.63 -2.79
N MET A 399 -14.06 15.26 -3.66
CA MET A 399 -13.57 16.37 -4.51
C MET A 399 -14.15 17.74 -4.13
N THR A 400 -15.05 17.80 -3.15
CA THR A 400 -15.82 19.02 -2.82
C THR A 400 -14.95 20.22 -2.44
N LYS A 401 -13.74 19.98 -1.90
CA LYS A 401 -12.81 21.02 -1.46
C LYS A 401 -12.11 21.79 -2.59
N TRP A 402 -12.09 21.26 -3.82
CA TRP A 402 -11.33 21.84 -4.94
C TRP A 402 -12.03 21.76 -6.29
N LEU A 403 -13.00 20.86 -6.49
CA LEU A 403 -13.74 20.69 -7.74
C LEU A 403 -14.36 22.00 -8.28
N PRO A 404 -14.91 22.91 -7.44
CA PRO A 404 -15.42 24.19 -7.95
C PRO A 404 -14.35 25.10 -8.57
N ASN A 405 -13.08 24.91 -8.21
CA ASN A 405 -11.98 25.82 -8.56
C ASN A 405 -11.23 25.41 -9.84
N VAL A 406 -11.39 24.16 -10.30
CA VAL A 406 -10.71 23.62 -11.50
C VAL A 406 -11.63 23.61 -12.72
N LYS A 407 -11.09 23.44 -13.93
CA LYS A 407 -11.86 23.44 -15.19
C LYS A 407 -12.22 22.07 -15.71
N ALA A 408 -11.35 21.09 -15.53
CA ALA A 408 -11.62 19.71 -15.91
C ALA A 408 -11.08 18.75 -14.86
#